data_AF-A0A5M5BW58-F1
#
_entry.id   AF-A0A5M5BW58-F1
#
_cell.length_a   1.000
_cell.length_b   1.000
_cell.length_c   1.000
_cell.angle_alpha   90.00
_cell.angle_beta   90.00
_cell.angle_gamma   90.00
#
_symmetry.space_group_name_H-M   'P 1'
#
loop_
_entity.id
_entity.type
_entity.pdbx_description
1 polymer ?
#
loop_
_entity_poly.entity_id
_entity_poly.type
_entity_poly.pdbx_seq_one_letter_code
_entity_poly.pdbx_strand_id
1 'polypeptide(L)'
;MKYPIGLSIILNALAAISILSGCSDYLDREYDSFIDNEMTFTSYERTSKFLVNAYRYLPDGFNRIGSEAMLDAATDDAEHANASCNIQYFNTGAWNSRSNPDDLWNKYYAGIRIANEFIENVDRVNLDKYRLDPDNQNEYQNRLNDLKTWKYEARFLRAFFHFELVKRFGPVPVITSTLSVNADYSETPRPSMDDCISFISSECDKVAEVLDLTPGRGIDSDL
;
A
#
# COMPACT_ATOMS: atom_id res chain seq x y z
N MET A 1 -44.89 -58.33 -26.56
CA MET A 1 -44.63 -57.13 -25.75
C MET A 1 -43.62 -56.26 -26.48
N LYS A 2 -44.06 -55.16 -27.10
CA LYS A 2 -43.18 -54.15 -27.71
C LYS A 2 -43.41 -52.85 -26.95
N TYR A 3 -42.50 -52.47 -26.07
CA TYR A 3 -42.54 -51.12 -25.48
C TYR A 3 -42.36 -50.12 -26.63
N PRO A 4 -43.22 -49.09 -26.77
CA PRO A 4 -43.12 -48.15 -27.88
C PRO A 4 -41.81 -47.38 -27.75
N ILE A 5 -40.98 -47.47 -28.79
CA ILE A 5 -39.63 -46.88 -28.88
C ILE A 5 -39.63 -45.38 -28.48
N GLY A 6 -40.74 -44.66 -28.70
CA GLY A 6 -40.91 -43.27 -28.29
C GLY A 6 -40.87 -43.03 -26.78
N LEU A 7 -41.35 -43.96 -25.94
CA LEU A 7 -41.32 -43.79 -24.48
C LEU A 7 -39.89 -43.87 -23.93
N SER A 8 -39.05 -44.71 -24.53
CA SER A 8 -37.63 -44.84 -24.15
C SER A 8 -36.80 -43.63 -24.57
N ILE A 9 -37.11 -43.00 -25.72
CA ILE A 9 -36.43 -41.77 -26.16
C ILE A 9 -36.77 -40.60 -25.23
N ILE A 10 -38.05 -40.47 -24.84
CA ILE A 10 -38.49 -39.42 -23.90
C ILE A 10 -37.86 -39.61 -22.52
N LEU A 11 -37.76 -40.85 -22.02
CA LEU A 11 -37.13 -41.14 -20.73
C LEU A 11 -35.63 -40.85 -20.72
N ASN A 12 -34.93 -41.17 -21.83
CA ASN A 12 -33.50 -40.87 -21.99
C ASN A 12 -33.23 -39.36 -22.15
N ALA A 13 -34.12 -38.63 -22.84
CA ALA A 13 -34.03 -37.18 -22.96
C ALA A 13 -34.25 -36.49 -21.60
N LEU A 14 -35.21 -36.99 -20.79
CA LEU A 14 -35.46 -36.46 -19.46
C LEU A 14 -34.30 -36.73 -18.49
N ALA A 15 -33.66 -37.91 -18.59
CA ALA A 15 -32.46 -38.24 -17.83
C ALA A 15 -31.23 -37.39 -18.22
N ALA A 16 -31.10 -37.01 -19.50
CA ALA A 16 -30.02 -36.15 -19.97
C ALA A 16 -30.14 -34.70 -19.48
N ILE A 17 -31.36 -34.18 -19.30
CA ILE A 17 -31.60 -32.83 -18.78
C ILE A 17 -31.25 -32.74 -17.29
N SER A 18 -31.48 -33.81 -16.52
CA SER A 18 -31.15 -33.89 -15.08
C SER A 18 -29.64 -33.87 -14.79
N ILE A 19 -28.79 -34.15 -15.78
CA ILE A 19 -27.32 -34.10 -15.64
C ILE A 19 -26.79 -32.68 -15.85
N LEU A 20 -27.58 -31.78 -16.46
CA LEU A 20 -27.20 -30.39 -16.71
C LEU A 20 -27.68 -29.42 -15.62
N SER A 21 -28.53 -29.87 -14.70
CA SER A 21 -28.86 -29.16 -13.46
C SER A 21 -27.81 -29.42 -12.37
N GLY A 22 -26.54 -29.08 -12.66
CA GLY A 22 -25.49 -29.02 -11.65
C GLY A 22 -25.64 -27.72 -10.85
N CYS A 23 -25.60 -27.81 -9.52
CA CYS A 23 -25.49 -26.65 -8.64
C CYS A 23 -24.24 -25.84 -9.02
N SER A 24 -24.42 -24.66 -9.63
CA SER A 24 -23.34 -23.70 -9.89
C SER A 24 -22.69 -23.22 -8.59
N ASP A 25 -23.50 -23.09 -7.53
CA ASP A 25 -23.11 -22.39 -6.31
C ASP A 25 -22.24 -23.24 -5.36
N TYR A 26 -22.02 -24.54 -5.65
CA TYR A 26 -21.15 -25.38 -4.81
C TYR A 26 -19.65 -25.12 -5.06
N LEU A 27 -19.30 -24.63 -6.26
CA LEU A 27 -17.93 -24.28 -6.62
C LEU A 27 -17.60 -22.82 -6.29
N ASP A 28 -18.62 -21.98 -6.10
CA ASP A 28 -18.47 -20.61 -5.59
C ASP A 28 -18.38 -20.64 -4.05
N ARG A 29 -17.30 -21.25 -3.53
CA ARG A 29 -16.92 -20.99 -2.13
C ARG A 29 -16.38 -19.56 -2.07
N GLU A 30 -17.19 -18.63 -1.56
CA GLU A 30 -16.64 -17.43 -0.94
C GLU A 30 -15.60 -17.89 0.09
N TYR A 31 -14.37 -17.38 -0.05
CA TYR A 31 -13.37 -17.55 1.01
C TYR A 31 -13.92 -16.82 2.23
N ASP A 32 -14.36 -17.57 3.24
CA ASP A 32 -14.92 -17.11 4.53
C ASP A 32 -13.94 -16.19 5.34
N SER A 33 -12.75 -15.92 4.79
CA SER A 33 -11.72 -15.05 5.37
C SER A 33 -11.18 -13.98 4.40
N PHE A 34 -11.73 -13.84 3.20
CA PHE A 34 -11.29 -12.80 2.26
C PHE A 34 -11.87 -11.45 2.67
N ILE A 35 -11.03 -10.65 3.32
CA ILE A 35 -11.31 -9.24 3.59
C ILE A 35 -10.92 -8.48 2.34
N ASP A 36 -11.91 -8.00 1.60
CA ASP A 36 -11.68 -7.19 0.42
C ASP A 36 -11.47 -5.70 0.77
N ASN A 37 -11.22 -4.88 -0.25
CA ASN A 37 -11.03 -3.43 -0.07
C ASN A 37 -12.29 -2.75 0.48
N GLU A 38 -13.49 -3.24 0.13
CA GLU A 38 -14.72 -2.65 0.64
C GLU A 38 -14.88 -2.89 2.15
N MET A 39 -14.71 -4.13 2.62
CA MET A 39 -14.73 -4.46 4.05
C MET A 39 -13.61 -3.77 4.83
N THR A 40 -12.45 -3.55 4.19
CA THR A 40 -11.33 -2.83 4.82
C THR A 40 -11.67 -1.36 5.03
N PHE A 41 -12.07 -0.67 3.97
CA PHE A 41 -12.21 0.78 3.97
C PHE A 41 -13.58 1.29 4.42
N THR A 42 -14.56 0.40 4.63
CA THR A 42 -15.79 0.76 5.35
C THR A 42 -15.63 0.69 6.87
N SER A 43 -14.64 -0.05 7.37
CA SER A 43 -14.36 -0.19 8.80
C SER A 43 -13.24 0.76 9.25
N TYR A 44 -13.55 1.61 10.22
CA TYR A 44 -12.58 2.52 10.82
C TYR A 44 -11.34 1.79 11.37
N GLU A 45 -11.52 0.70 12.12
CA GLU A 45 -10.42 -0.04 12.75
C GLU A 45 -9.51 -0.73 11.72
N ARG A 46 -10.10 -1.26 10.64
CA ARG A 46 -9.33 -1.91 9.57
C ARG A 46 -8.59 -0.87 8.73
N THR A 47 -9.23 0.27 8.47
CA THR A 47 -8.59 1.41 7.80
C THR A 47 -7.36 1.89 8.58
N SER A 48 -7.47 2.05 9.90
CA SER A 48 -6.32 2.38 10.76
C SER A 48 -5.18 1.36 10.62
N LYS A 49 -5.49 0.05 10.64
CA LYS A 49 -4.49 -1.01 10.44
C LYS A 49 -3.87 -0.99 9.05
N PHE A 50 -4.62 -0.60 8.03
CA PHE A 50 -4.09 -0.44 6.68
C PHE A 50 -3.06 0.69 6.63
N LEU A 51 -3.32 1.83 7.31
CA LEU A 51 -2.33 2.90 7.44
C LEU A 51 -1.06 2.41 8.14
N VAL A 52 -1.19 1.65 9.24
CA VAL A 52 -0.04 1.05 9.93
C VAL A 52 0.80 0.19 8.98
N ASN A 53 0.18 -0.49 8.00
CA ASN A 53 0.92 -1.22 6.98
C ASN A 53 1.79 -0.30 6.11
N ALA A 54 1.32 0.90 5.76
CA ALA A 54 2.11 1.89 5.04
C ALA A 54 3.37 2.29 5.84
N TYR A 55 3.24 2.49 7.15
CA TYR A 55 4.35 2.83 8.04
C TYR A 55 5.47 1.77 8.08
N ARG A 56 5.17 0.49 7.80
CA ARG A 56 6.18 -0.59 7.78
C ARG A 56 7.24 -0.44 6.70
N TYR A 57 7.02 0.43 5.72
CA TYR A 57 7.97 0.69 4.65
C TYR A 57 9.00 1.77 4.99
N LEU A 58 8.86 2.42 6.16
CA LEU A 58 9.90 3.30 6.67
C LEU A 58 11.23 2.53 6.85
N PRO A 59 12.38 3.20 6.74
CA PRO A 59 13.66 2.62 7.06
C PRO A 59 13.69 2.16 8.53
N ASP A 60 14.14 0.93 8.76
CA ASP A 60 14.26 0.36 10.11
C ASP A 60 15.38 1.02 10.95
N GLY A 61 16.19 1.89 10.33
CA GLY A 61 17.23 2.68 10.97
C GLY A 61 18.64 2.15 10.67
N PHE A 62 19.35 1.76 11.73
CA PHE A 62 20.75 1.33 11.66
C PHE A 62 20.93 -0.01 10.93
N ASN A 63 22.16 -0.28 10.50
CA ASN A 63 22.57 -1.54 9.87
C ASN A 63 21.81 -1.89 8.57
N ARG A 64 21.39 -0.87 7.81
CA ARG A 64 20.49 -1.07 6.65
C ARG A 64 21.10 -1.88 5.51
N ILE A 65 22.43 -2.02 5.44
CA ILE A 65 23.10 -2.77 4.38
C ILE A 65 23.44 -4.17 4.89
N GLY A 66 22.80 -5.18 4.31
CA GLY A 66 22.97 -6.58 4.70
C GLY A 66 22.50 -6.91 6.12
N SER A 67 21.75 -6.02 6.78
CA SER A 67 21.36 -6.14 8.20
C SER A 67 22.54 -6.17 9.18
N GLU A 68 23.73 -5.75 8.73
CA GLU A 68 24.98 -5.90 9.48
C GLU A 68 25.79 -4.60 9.55
N ALA A 69 25.77 -3.79 8.48
CA ALA A 69 26.67 -2.64 8.34
C ALA A 69 25.94 -1.29 8.39
N MET A 70 26.53 -0.35 9.15
CA MET A 70 26.20 1.07 9.09
C MET A 70 26.72 1.69 7.80
N LEU A 71 26.08 2.76 7.33
CA LEU A 71 26.48 3.46 6.10
C LEU A 71 27.83 4.18 6.21
N ASP A 72 28.25 4.50 7.43
CA ASP A 72 29.56 5.08 7.71
C ASP A 72 30.71 4.19 7.21
N ALA A 73 30.48 2.86 7.18
CA ALA A 73 31.46 1.92 6.63
C ALA A 73 31.52 1.91 5.09
N ALA A 74 30.72 2.74 4.41
CA ALA A 74 30.82 3.04 2.99
C ALA A 74 31.43 4.43 2.70
N THR A 75 31.91 5.13 3.74
CA THR A 75 32.60 6.42 3.63
C THR A 75 34.04 6.29 4.13
N ASP A 76 34.77 7.40 4.24
CA ASP A 76 36.11 7.46 4.82
C ASP A 76 36.11 7.58 6.37
N ASP A 77 34.93 7.57 7.00
CA ASP A 77 34.78 7.70 8.45
C ASP A 77 34.94 6.36 9.19
N ALA A 78 34.54 5.24 8.58
CA ALA A 78 34.61 3.92 9.20
C ALA A 78 34.90 2.79 8.19
N GLU A 79 35.31 1.63 8.70
CA GLU A 79 35.54 0.41 7.91
C GLU A 79 34.85 -0.78 8.58
N HIS A 80 34.09 -1.56 7.81
CA HIS A 80 33.43 -2.75 8.35
C HIS A 80 34.40 -3.92 8.43
N ALA A 81 34.61 -4.46 9.65
CA ALA A 81 35.63 -5.49 9.91
C ALA A 81 35.47 -6.78 9.06
N ASN A 82 34.24 -7.13 8.68
CA ASN A 82 33.99 -8.25 7.77
C ASN A 82 34.14 -7.81 6.30
N ALA A 83 35.24 -8.23 5.66
CA ALA A 83 35.56 -7.94 4.26
C ALA A 83 34.56 -8.53 3.24
N SER A 84 33.75 -9.52 3.65
CA SER A 84 32.72 -10.11 2.80
C SER A 84 31.35 -9.43 2.94
N CYS A 85 31.22 -8.41 3.80
CA CYS A 85 29.95 -7.71 4.00
C CYS A 85 29.55 -6.92 2.75
N ASN A 86 28.25 -6.85 2.46
CA ASN A 86 27.72 -6.17 1.28
C ASN A 86 28.11 -4.68 1.19
N ILE A 87 28.37 -4.03 2.33
CA ILE A 87 28.81 -2.63 2.36
C ILE A 87 30.13 -2.41 1.61
N GLN A 88 31.00 -3.42 1.58
CA GLN A 88 32.32 -3.38 0.91
C GLN A 88 32.23 -3.21 -0.60
N TYR A 89 31.05 -3.48 -1.18
CA TYR A 89 30.82 -3.24 -2.61
C TYR A 89 30.95 -1.76 -2.94
N PHE A 90 30.56 -0.85 -2.03
CA PHE A 90 30.78 0.59 -2.20
C PHE A 90 32.27 0.95 -2.20
N ASN A 91 33.03 0.45 -1.21
CA ASN A 91 34.46 0.75 -1.04
C ASN A 91 35.32 0.21 -2.20
N THR A 92 34.98 -0.97 -2.71
CA THR A 92 35.69 -1.62 -3.82
C THR A 92 35.20 -1.19 -5.20
N GLY A 93 34.06 -0.48 -5.28
CA GLY A 93 33.42 -0.14 -6.55
C GLY A 93 32.83 -1.34 -7.30
N ALA A 94 32.60 -2.48 -6.62
CA ALA A 94 32.10 -3.71 -7.25
C ALA A 94 30.59 -3.69 -7.55
N TRP A 95 29.86 -2.66 -7.10
CA TRP A 95 28.43 -2.51 -7.33
C TRP A 95 28.12 -2.13 -8.79
N ASN A 96 26.97 -2.59 -9.29
CA ASN A 96 26.51 -2.37 -10.66
C ASN A 96 24.99 -2.63 -10.78
N SER A 97 24.43 -2.54 -12.00
CA SER A 97 23.00 -2.73 -12.25
C SER A 97 22.45 -4.12 -11.87
N ARG A 98 23.30 -5.14 -11.73
CA ARG A 98 22.91 -6.49 -11.29
C ARG A 98 23.21 -6.75 -9.82
N SER A 99 24.13 -5.99 -9.24
CA SER A 99 24.62 -6.18 -7.88
C SER A 99 24.65 -4.84 -7.18
N ASN A 100 23.54 -4.48 -6.55
CA ASN A 100 23.37 -3.24 -5.81
C ASN A 100 23.10 -3.58 -4.33
N PRO A 101 24.03 -3.28 -3.40
CA PRO A 101 23.87 -3.59 -1.97
C PRO A 101 22.78 -2.76 -1.26
N ASP A 102 22.25 -1.70 -1.89
CA ASP A 102 21.16 -0.84 -1.36
C ASP A 102 19.97 -0.77 -2.35
N ASP A 103 19.64 -1.90 -3.00
CA ASP A 103 18.47 -1.98 -3.89
C ASP A 103 17.15 -2.01 -3.14
N LEU A 104 16.54 -0.82 -3.01
CA LEU A 104 15.26 -0.63 -2.35
C LEU A 104 14.15 -0.20 -3.29
N TRP A 105 14.33 -0.37 -4.61
CA TRP A 105 13.34 0.02 -5.62
C TRP A 105 11.97 -0.57 -5.33
N ASN A 106 11.91 -1.90 -5.22
CA ASN A 106 10.66 -2.63 -4.98
C ASN A 106 10.04 -2.30 -3.61
N LYS A 107 10.88 -2.09 -2.57
CA LYS A 107 10.40 -1.74 -1.22
C LYS A 107 9.61 -0.42 -1.28
N TYR A 108 10.19 0.63 -1.85
CA TYR A 108 9.54 1.94 -1.81
C TYR A 108 8.39 2.09 -2.79
N TYR A 109 8.43 1.47 -3.98
CA TYR A 109 7.25 1.45 -4.86
C TYR A 109 6.09 0.63 -4.28
N ALA A 110 6.36 -0.44 -3.54
CA ALA A 110 5.32 -1.13 -2.78
C ALA A 110 4.73 -0.22 -1.70
N GLY A 111 5.56 0.52 -0.95
CA GLY A 111 5.09 1.52 0.01
C GLY A 111 4.24 2.62 -0.64
N ILE A 112 4.65 3.13 -1.81
CA ILE A 112 3.90 4.13 -2.59
C ILE A 112 2.54 3.58 -3.01
N ARG A 113 2.48 2.32 -3.48
CA ARG A 113 1.21 1.67 -3.82
C ARG A 113 0.26 1.62 -2.62
N ILE A 114 0.75 1.16 -1.47
CA ILE A 114 -0.06 1.08 -0.24
C ILE A 114 -0.54 2.48 0.19
N ALA A 115 0.33 3.49 0.12
CA ALA A 115 -0.06 4.87 0.43
C ALA A 115 -1.15 5.39 -0.53
N ASN A 116 -1.01 5.16 -1.84
CA ASN A 116 -2.01 5.56 -2.83
C ASN A 116 -3.35 4.87 -2.59
N GLU A 117 -3.35 3.55 -2.36
CA GLU A 117 -4.55 2.78 -2.09
C GLU A 117 -5.28 3.27 -0.83
N PHE A 118 -4.52 3.64 0.22
CA PHE A 118 -5.11 4.28 1.40
C PHE A 118 -5.74 5.63 1.08
N ILE A 119 -5.00 6.53 0.40
CA ILE A 119 -5.47 7.89 0.07
C ILE A 119 -6.74 7.85 -0.78
N GLU A 120 -6.83 6.89 -1.71
CA GLU A 120 -7.97 6.70 -2.61
C GLU A 120 -9.23 6.20 -1.88
N ASN A 121 -9.08 5.54 -0.72
CA ASN A 121 -10.19 4.83 -0.08
C ASN A 121 -10.54 5.28 1.34
N VAL A 122 -9.69 6.05 2.03
CA VAL A 122 -9.91 6.49 3.43
C VAL A 122 -11.25 7.21 3.65
N ASP A 123 -11.74 7.92 2.64
CA ASP A 123 -13.01 8.66 2.71
C ASP A 123 -14.25 7.74 2.67
N ARG A 124 -14.09 6.42 2.47
CA ARG A 124 -15.17 5.42 2.41
C ARG A 124 -15.57 4.87 3.78
N VAL A 125 -14.88 5.27 4.85
CA VAL A 125 -15.14 4.75 6.20
C VAL A 125 -16.55 5.12 6.65
N ASN A 126 -17.33 4.10 7.01
CA ASN A 126 -18.69 4.30 7.49
C ASN A 126 -18.68 4.67 8.98
N LEU A 127 -19.10 5.90 9.27
CA LEU A 127 -19.24 6.44 10.62
C LEU A 127 -20.71 6.67 11.03
N ASP A 128 -21.68 6.12 10.30
CA ASP A 128 -23.11 6.33 10.52
C ASP A 128 -23.56 6.01 11.94
N LYS A 129 -22.97 4.98 12.55
CA LYS A 129 -23.21 4.62 13.96
C LYS A 129 -22.99 5.81 14.90
N TYR A 130 -21.94 6.60 14.66
CA TYR A 130 -21.60 7.76 15.50
C TYR A 130 -22.33 9.02 15.02
N ARG A 131 -22.48 9.18 13.70
CA ARG A 131 -23.17 10.32 13.09
C ARG A 131 -24.65 10.41 13.51
N LEU A 132 -25.33 9.27 13.57
CA LEU A 132 -26.78 9.18 13.85
C LEU A 132 -27.10 9.16 15.35
N ASP A 133 -26.09 9.06 16.21
CA ASP A 133 -26.25 9.02 17.67
C ASP A 133 -25.90 10.38 18.29
N PRO A 134 -26.88 11.12 18.83
CA PRO A 134 -26.65 12.43 19.46
C PRO A 134 -25.66 12.40 20.64
N ASP A 135 -25.56 11.28 21.35
CA ASP A 135 -24.68 11.16 22.52
C ASP A 135 -23.21 10.92 22.10
N ASN A 136 -22.98 10.57 20.83
CA ASN A 136 -21.65 10.22 20.30
C ASN A 136 -21.07 11.24 19.30
N GLN A 137 -21.60 12.47 19.26
CA GLN A 137 -21.14 13.50 18.31
C GLN A 137 -19.66 13.88 18.49
N ASN A 138 -19.15 13.91 19.72
CA ASN A 138 -17.72 14.16 19.97
C ASN A 138 -16.84 13.07 19.35
N GLU A 139 -17.24 11.81 19.49
CA GLU A 139 -16.51 10.68 18.89
C GLU A 139 -16.60 10.70 17.36
N TYR A 140 -17.74 11.11 16.80
CA TYR A 140 -17.88 11.31 15.36
C TYR A 140 -16.88 12.36 14.84
N GLN A 141 -16.76 13.51 15.51
CA GLN A 141 -15.81 14.56 15.13
C GLN A 141 -14.35 14.10 15.29
N ASN A 142 -14.01 13.41 16.38
CA ASN A 142 -12.68 12.84 16.58
C ASN A 142 -12.29 11.88 15.45
N ARG A 143 -13.21 10.99 15.05
CA ARG A 143 -12.96 10.03 13.96
C ARG A 143 -12.85 10.71 12.61
N LEU A 144 -13.62 11.77 12.34
CA LEU A 144 -13.43 12.57 11.14
C LEU A 144 -12.05 13.24 11.12
N ASN A 145 -11.61 13.77 12.26
CA ASN A 145 -10.27 14.36 12.38
C ASN A 145 -9.18 13.30 12.16
N ASP A 146 -9.32 12.12 12.76
CA ASP A 146 -8.38 11.01 12.54
C ASP A 146 -8.29 10.63 11.06
N LEU A 147 -9.41 10.44 10.36
CA LEU A 147 -9.41 10.09 8.94
C LEU A 147 -8.73 11.15 8.08
N LYS A 148 -8.97 12.43 8.39
CA LYS A 148 -8.27 13.55 7.75
C LYS A 148 -6.76 13.44 8.03
N THR A 149 -6.35 13.38 9.28
CA THR A 149 -4.94 13.27 9.69
C THR A 149 -4.24 12.10 9.02
N TRP A 150 -4.83 10.91 9.06
CA TRP A 150 -4.31 9.69 8.43
C TRP A 150 -4.12 9.82 6.92
N LYS A 151 -5.04 10.53 6.23
CA LYS A 151 -4.89 10.80 4.79
C LYS A 151 -3.64 11.63 4.50
N TYR A 152 -3.36 12.63 5.33
CA TYR A 152 -2.18 13.48 5.19
C TYR A 152 -0.89 12.79 5.65
N GLU A 153 -0.94 11.91 6.65
CA GLU A 153 0.15 11.00 7.00
C GLU A 153 0.52 10.09 5.81
N ALA A 154 -0.47 9.48 5.15
CA ALA A 154 -0.23 8.64 3.97
C ALA A 154 0.39 9.43 2.80
N ARG A 155 -0.04 10.69 2.60
CA ARG A 155 0.59 11.59 1.60
C ARG A 155 2.04 11.89 1.93
N PHE A 156 2.36 12.15 3.19
CA PHE A 156 3.74 12.32 3.63
C PHE A 156 4.57 11.05 3.39
N LEU A 157 4.07 9.88 3.80
CA LEU A 157 4.75 8.61 3.57
C LEU A 157 5.04 8.39 2.09
N ARG A 158 4.08 8.67 1.20
CA ARG A 158 4.29 8.61 -0.25
C ARG A 158 5.41 9.54 -0.72
N ALA A 159 5.44 10.79 -0.25
CA ALA A 159 6.50 11.74 -0.60
C ALA A 159 7.86 11.28 -0.07
N PHE A 160 7.90 10.77 1.17
CA PHE A 160 9.10 10.21 1.80
C PHE A 160 9.64 9.01 1.03
N PHE A 161 8.78 8.10 0.55
CA PHE A 161 9.21 6.97 -0.25
C PHE A 161 9.76 7.38 -1.62
N HIS A 162 9.20 8.42 -2.25
CA HIS A 162 9.81 9.01 -3.46
C HIS A 162 11.18 9.62 -3.14
N PHE A 163 11.33 10.31 -2.01
CA PHE A 163 12.63 10.85 -1.57
C PHE A 163 13.67 9.75 -1.37
N GLU A 164 13.29 8.63 -0.73
CA GLU A 164 14.16 7.48 -0.56
C GLU A 164 14.60 6.84 -1.89
N LEU A 165 13.75 6.86 -2.92
CA LEU A 165 14.12 6.43 -4.27
C LEU A 165 15.06 7.44 -4.92
N VAL A 166 14.72 8.73 -4.88
CA VAL A 166 15.47 9.77 -5.59
C VAL A 166 16.91 9.87 -5.09
N LYS A 167 17.14 9.77 -3.78
CA LYS A 167 18.50 9.83 -3.23
C LYS A 167 19.39 8.64 -3.62
N ARG A 168 18.82 7.54 -4.14
CA ARG A 168 19.56 6.34 -4.58
C ARG A 168 19.70 6.24 -6.09
N PHE A 169 18.64 6.58 -6.82
CA PHE A 169 18.53 6.30 -8.25
C PHE A 169 18.53 7.57 -9.12
N GLY A 170 18.52 8.75 -8.51
CA GLY A 170 18.26 10.00 -9.19
C GLY A 170 16.77 10.14 -9.53
N PRO A 171 16.38 10.86 -10.59
CA PRO A 171 14.96 11.02 -10.91
C PRO A 171 14.30 9.68 -11.19
N VAL A 172 13.08 9.50 -10.67
CA VAL A 172 12.28 8.27 -10.81
C VAL A 172 10.84 8.64 -11.20
N PRO A 173 10.08 7.73 -11.85
CA PRO A 173 8.66 7.93 -12.08
C PRO A 173 7.90 8.38 -10.83
N VAL A 174 7.15 9.47 -10.94
CA VAL A 174 6.31 9.99 -9.85
C VAL A 174 4.93 9.34 -9.95
N ILE A 175 4.58 8.50 -8.98
CA ILE A 175 3.35 7.70 -8.98
C ILE A 175 2.42 8.16 -7.86
N THR A 176 1.29 8.75 -8.23
CA THR A 176 0.32 9.35 -7.29
C THR A 176 -1.01 8.63 -7.21
N SER A 177 -1.15 7.48 -7.87
CA SER A 177 -2.33 6.63 -7.85
C SER A 177 -1.98 5.15 -7.85
N THR A 178 -2.94 4.30 -7.52
CA THR A 178 -2.77 2.85 -7.61
C THR A 178 -2.66 2.44 -9.07
N LEU A 179 -1.60 1.69 -9.37
CA LEU A 179 -1.34 1.17 -10.71
C LEU A 179 -2.04 -0.19 -10.91
N SER A 180 -2.74 -0.36 -12.03
CA SER A 180 -3.28 -1.65 -12.47
C SER A 180 -2.16 -2.61 -12.85
N VAL A 181 -2.27 -3.89 -12.49
CA VAL A 181 -1.25 -4.91 -12.83
C VAL A 181 -1.20 -5.18 -14.34
N ASN A 182 -2.31 -4.95 -15.05
CA ASN A 182 -2.46 -5.29 -16.47
C ASN A 182 -2.33 -4.09 -17.42
N ALA A 183 -1.99 -2.90 -16.90
CA ALA A 183 -1.81 -1.73 -17.75
C ALA A 183 -0.40 -1.68 -18.35
N ASP A 184 -0.28 -0.99 -19.48
CA ASP A 184 1.00 -0.70 -20.10
C ASP A 184 1.63 0.53 -19.45
N TYR A 185 2.85 0.36 -18.93
CA TYR A 185 3.64 1.41 -18.28
C TYR A 185 4.89 1.78 -19.06
N SER A 186 5.05 1.29 -20.29
CA SER A 186 6.19 1.60 -21.17
C SER A 186 6.38 3.10 -21.38
N GLU A 187 5.28 3.86 -21.36
CA GLU A 187 5.24 5.31 -21.52
C GLU A 187 5.27 6.07 -20.18
N THR A 188 5.63 5.44 -19.05
CA THR A 188 5.76 6.17 -17.77
C THR A 188 7.12 6.88 -17.74
N PRO A 189 7.18 8.20 -18.00
CA PRO A 189 8.45 8.87 -18.22
C PRO A 189 9.20 9.00 -16.89
N ARG A 190 10.52 8.93 -16.96
CA ARG A 190 11.39 9.39 -15.88
C ARG A 190 11.47 10.92 -16.00
N PRO A 191 10.90 11.70 -15.06
CA PRO A 191 10.88 13.15 -15.16
C PRO A 191 12.26 13.73 -14.87
N SER A 192 12.39 15.07 -14.86
CA SER A 192 13.63 15.71 -14.45
C SER A 192 13.87 15.54 -12.93
N MET A 193 15.11 15.78 -12.50
CA MET A 193 15.42 15.80 -11.06
C MET A 193 14.62 16.89 -10.35
N ASP A 194 14.54 18.08 -10.95
CA ASP A 194 13.84 19.23 -10.38
C ASP A 194 12.34 18.94 -10.22
N ASP A 195 11.72 18.25 -11.19
CA ASP A 195 10.31 17.84 -11.09
C ASP A 195 10.09 16.85 -9.94
N CYS A 196 10.98 15.86 -9.77
CA CYS A 196 10.90 14.90 -8.66
C CYS A 196 10.98 15.61 -7.31
N ILE A 197 11.98 16.48 -7.15
CA ILE A 197 12.22 17.20 -5.90
C ILE A 197 11.07 18.18 -5.63
N SER A 198 10.59 18.88 -6.65
CA SER A 198 9.44 19.81 -6.53
C SER A 198 8.16 19.08 -6.12
N PHE A 199 7.92 17.88 -6.67
CA PHE A 199 6.81 17.05 -6.21
C PHE A 199 6.94 16.72 -4.72
N ILE A 200 8.08 16.20 -4.29
CA ILE A 200 8.33 15.80 -2.90
C ILE A 200 8.16 17.00 -1.95
N SER A 201 8.84 18.13 -2.23
CA SER A 201 8.78 19.30 -1.36
C SER A 201 7.37 19.87 -1.29
N SER A 202 6.66 19.97 -2.42
CA SER A 202 5.29 20.50 -2.43
C SER A 202 4.29 19.58 -1.72
N GLU A 203 4.48 18.26 -1.72
CA GLU A 203 3.68 17.36 -0.91
C GLU A 203 3.94 17.61 0.58
N CYS A 204 5.20 17.77 0.99
CA CYS A 204 5.57 18.08 2.37
C CYS A 204 4.96 19.42 2.85
N ASP A 205 5.06 20.49 2.04
CA ASP A 205 4.50 21.80 2.37
C ASP A 205 2.99 21.72 2.60
N LYS A 206 2.26 21.09 1.67
CA LYS A 206 0.80 20.90 1.78
C LYS A 206 0.40 20.02 2.96
N VAL A 207 1.26 19.10 3.38
CA VAL A 207 0.99 18.23 4.54
C VAL A 207 1.24 19.00 5.84
N ALA A 208 2.31 19.80 5.91
CA ALA A 208 2.66 20.59 7.07
C ALA A 208 1.60 21.64 7.44
N GLU A 209 0.84 22.13 6.45
CA GLU A 209 -0.32 23.02 6.68
C GLU A 209 -1.49 22.34 7.42
N VAL A 210 -1.53 21.01 7.45
CA VAL A 210 -2.70 20.25 7.91
C VAL A 210 -2.42 19.38 9.13
N LEU A 211 -1.20 18.83 9.26
CA LEU A 211 -0.86 17.98 10.39
C LEU A 211 -0.53 18.82 11.63
N ASP A 212 -1.19 18.49 12.75
CA ASP A 212 -0.91 19.10 14.04
C ASP A 212 0.43 18.61 14.61
N LEU A 213 1.15 19.49 15.30
CA LEU A 213 2.41 19.14 15.99
C LEU A 213 2.19 18.13 17.12
N THR A 214 1.02 18.17 17.75
CA THR A 214 0.61 17.28 18.82
C THR A 214 -0.74 16.67 18.48
N PRO A 215 -0.76 15.53 17.77
CA PRO A 215 -2.01 14.85 17.43
C PRO A 215 -2.74 14.40 18.70
N GLY A 216 -4.00 14.81 18.86
CA GLY A 216 -4.80 14.49 20.04
C GLY A 216 -6.29 14.35 19.73
N ARG A 217 -6.99 13.51 20.50
CA ARG A 217 -8.46 13.46 20.53
C ARG A 217 -8.96 14.26 21.73
N GLY A 218 -9.72 15.31 21.49
CA GLY A 218 -10.26 16.19 22.53
C GLY A 218 -9.98 17.67 22.26
N ILE A 219 -11.00 18.48 22.52
CA ILE A 219 -11.05 19.93 22.33
C ILE A 219 -10.08 20.62 23.32
N ASP A 220 -9.43 21.67 22.83
CA ASP A 220 -8.42 22.55 23.45
C ASP A 220 -6.96 22.06 23.38
N SER A 221 -6.32 22.39 22.25
CA SER A 221 -4.86 22.53 22.13
C SER A 221 -4.35 23.89 22.65
N ASP A 222 -5.20 24.65 23.36
CA ASP A 222 -4.81 25.87 24.08
C ASP A 222 -4.24 25.52 25.47
N LEU A 223 -3.07 24.90 25.50
CA LEU A 223 -2.14 24.90 26.65
C LEU A 223 -0.69 25.06 26.17
#